data_AF-A0A9P3UHS6-F1
#
_entry.id   AF-A0A9P3UHS6-F1
#
_cell.length_a   1.000
_cell.length_b   1.000
_cell.length_c   1.000
_cell.angle_alpha   90.00
_cell.angle_beta   90.00
_cell.angle_gamma   90.00
#
_symmetry.space_group_name_H-M   'P 1'
#
loop_
_entity.id
_entity.type
_entity.pdbx_description
1 polymer ?
#
loop_
_entity_poly.entity_id
_entity_poly.type
_entity_poly.pdbx_seq_one_letter_code
_entity_poly.pdbx_strand_id
1 'polypeptide(L)'
;MKGNCGHVARRVFVVRIRSCGSNPNTLAVTKTPHGTLTATRVAHLPAVTLPNLSSLTWKSSDSLPEIQPGYSDAKWTVANHNTTINPTAPKTPVVLYAGDYGYHTGSIIWRAHFNATGSETAFTLEVWGGSAFAYSVWLDSTFIGSWEGDAVHGGYEGTFHFPTLLAPGSAHVLTILQDHMGYEEDWTAASDGFKTPRGIVSYSFVGSAVPTVSVWKVTGNLGGENYADRTRGPLNEGGLFGERQGWHLPGFNEGNFYRTTFDLNIPKGVDYPLALVVSNSTVNPFFRSQFYVNGYQFGKYVNNIGPQTVFPVPQGILNYNGPNTLAVSLWALGSGGAKLNSLGLHLTAKVESSMTTVINQPLTAWLPRPEAY
;
A
#
# COMPACT_ATOMS: atom_id res chain seq x y z
N MET A 1 -6.21 15.68 39.13
CA MET A 1 -6.92 15.36 37.87
C MET A 1 -5.88 14.86 36.87
N LYS A 2 -6.18 13.80 36.12
CA LYS A 2 -5.43 13.41 34.92
C LYS A 2 -6.21 13.91 33.71
N GLY A 3 -5.58 14.65 32.81
CA GLY A 3 -6.22 15.24 31.64
C GLY A 3 -5.18 15.67 30.63
N ASN A 4 -5.53 15.65 29.34
CA ASN A 4 -4.62 15.97 28.25
C ASN A 4 -4.73 17.46 27.87
N CYS A 5 -3.60 18.11 27.55
CA CYS A 5 -3.54 19.54 27.23
C CYS A 5 -2.76 19.80 25.93
N GLY A 6 -3.36 20.56 24.99
CA GLY A 6 -2.74 20.98 23.72
C GLY A 6 -2.37 22.47 23.68
N HIS A 7 -1.73 22.91 22.59
CA HIS A 7 -1.04 24.21 22.46
C HIS A 7 -1.91 25.47 22.65
N VAL A 8 -3.24 25.37 22.58
CA VAL A 8 -4.17 26.46 22.92
C VAL A 8 -5.31 25.91 23.78
N ALA A 9 -5.07 25.78 25.10
CA ALA A 9 -6.13 25.43 26.02
C ALA A 9 -5.95 26.16 27.36
N ARG A 10 -6.33 27.45 27.40
CA ARG A 10 -6.88 28.02 28.64
C ARG A 10 -8.25 27.36 28.85
N ARG A 11 -8.28 26.16 29.45
CA ARG A 11 -9.53 25.50 29.83
C ARG A 11 -9.81 25.74 31.31
N VAL A 12 -10.90 26.46 31.59
CA VAL A 12 -11.51 26.55 32.91
C VAL A 12 -12.29 25.26 33.13
N PHE A 13 -11.79 24.36 33.96
CA PHE A 13 -12.53 23.16 34.36
C PHE A 13 -13.43 23.51 35.56
N VAL A 14 -14.74 23.59 35.36
CA VAL A 14 -15.71 23.66 36.45
C VAL A 14 -15.94 22.24 36.98
N VAL A 15 -15.27 21.87 38.08
CA VAL A 15 -15.48 20.57 38.72
C VAL A 15 -15.76 20.77 40.21
N ARG A 16 -16.83 20.14 40.70
CA ARG A 16 -17.18 20.08 42.14
C ARG A 16 -16.37 18.93 42.76
N ILE A 17 -15.26 19.24 43.46
CA ILE A 17 -14.39 18.23 44.11
C ILE A 17 -14.52 18.35 45.63
N ARG A 18 -14.65 17.21 46.35
CA ARG A 18 -14.87 17.13 47.81
C ARG A 18 -13.63 16.80 48.68
N SER A 19 -12.45 16.52 48.12
CA SER A 19 -11.20 16.44 48.92
C SER A 19 -9.94 16.49 48.05
N CYS A 20 -8.86 17.05 48.61
CA CYS A 20 -7.50 17.03 48.05
C CYS A 20 -6.63 16.09 48.89
N GLY A 21 -6.22 14.95 48.32
CA GLY A 21 -5.18 14.09 48.88
C GLY A 21 -3.80 14.44 48.31
N SER A 22 -2.76 14.27 49.14
CA SER A 22 -1.35 14.51 48.82
C SER A 22 -0.84 13.53 47.75
N ASN A 23 -0.76 14.00 46.51
CA ASN A 23 -0.09 13.36 45.39
C ASN A 23 0.85 14.44 44.78
N PRO A 24 2.04 14.12 44.25
CA PRO A 24 3.04 15.12 43.82
C PRO A 24 2.62 16.01 42.64
N ASN A 25 1.39 15.88 42.14
CA ASN A 25 0.78 16.68 41.07
C ASN A 25 -0.49 17.42 41.56
N THR A 26 -0.51 17.92 42.79
CA THR A 26 -1.60 18.77 43.28
C THR A 26 -1.59 20.12 42.58
N LEU A 27 -2.62 20.39 41.78
CA LEU A 27 -2.87 21.70 41.20
C LEU A 27 -3.45 22.64 42.27
N ALA A 28 -2.88 23.83 42.41
CA ALA A 28 -3.50 24.89 43.19
C ALA A 28 -4.84 25.27 42.57
N VAL A 29 -5.90 25.28 43.39
CA VAL A 29 -7.26 25.62 42.97
C VAL A 29 -7.75 26.85 43.73
N THR A 30 -8.51 27.71 43.05
CA THR A 30 -9.17 28.88 43.63
C THR A 30 -10.67 28.72 43.50
N LYS A 31 -11.42 29.00 44.57
CA LYS A 31 -12.89 28.98 44.53
C LYS A 31 -13.42 30.30 43.96
N THR A 32 -14.36 30.23 43.02
CA THR A 32 -15.03 31.41 42.44
C THR A 32 -16.17 31.89 43.34
N PRO A 33 -16.68 33.12 43.12
CA PRO A 33 -17.87 33.62 43.82
C PRO A 33 -19.12 32.73 43.66
N HIS A 34 -19.21 31.94 42.59
CA HIS A 34 -20.31 31.00 42.32
C HIS A 34 -20.07 29.59 42.88
N GLY A 35 -18.98 29.39 43.65
CA GLY A 35 -18.66 28.12 44.29
C GLY A 35 -18.02 27.06 43.39
N THR A 36 -17.63 27.42 42.17
CA THR A 36 -16.83 26.57 41.28
C THR A 36 -15.34 26.65 41.64
N LEU A 37 -14.53 25.66 41.24
CA LEU A 37 -13.08 25.69 41.39
C LEU A 37 -12.42 26.04 40.06
N THR A 38 -11.37 26.85 40.07
CA THR A 38 -10.53 27.15 38.91
C THR A 38 -9.08 26.78 39.22
N ALA A 39 -8.37 26.26 38.24
CA ALA A 39 -6.93 26.02 38.29
C ALA A 39 -6.32 26.39 36.95
N THR A 40 -5.08 26.83 36.94
CA THR A 40 -4.30 27.04 35.73
C THR A 40 -3.09 26.12 35.75
N ARG A 41 -2.84 25.46 34.63
CA ARG A 41 -1.68 24.61 34.41
C ARG A 41 -1.07 24.96 33.06
N VAL A 42 0.25 25.08 33.03
CA VAL A 42 1.00 25.20 31.78
C VAL A 42 1.37 23.79 31.33
N ALA A 43 1.08 23.46 30.07
CA ALA A 43 1.44 22.17 29.52
C ALA A 43 2.95 22.04 29.36
N HIS A 44 3.53 20.93 29.81
CA HIS A 44 4.93 20.63 29.56
C HIS A 44 5.08 19.86 28.24
N LEU A 45 5.62 20.52 27.22
CA LEU A 45 5.77 19.98 25.87
C LEU A 45 7.25 20.04 25.45
N PRO A 46 8.09 19.08 25.86
CA PRO A 46 9.51 19.08 25.50
C PRO A 46 9.70 19.10 23.98
N ALA A 47 10.77 19.77 23.52
CA ALA A 47 11.15 19.75 22.12
C ALA A 47 11.63 18.34 21.72
N VAL A 48 11.42 18.00 20.44
CA VAL A 48 11.91 16.75 19.85
C VAL A 48 12.44 17.05 18.46
N THR A 49 13.53 16.38 18.10
CA THR A 49 14.10 16.43 16.75
C THR A 49 13.70 15.15 16.03
N LEU A 50 13.07 15.30 14.86
CA LEU A 50 12.76 14.19 13.99
C LEU A 50 13.88 13.98 12.96
N PRO A 51 14.13 12.74 12.52
CA PRO A 51 15.10 12.48 11.46
C PRO A 51 14.65 13.11 10.14
N ASN A 52 15.60 13.70 9.41
CA ASN A 52 15.35 14.10 8.02
C ASN A 52 15.44 12.87 7.11
N LEU A 53 14.29 12.34 6.70
CA LEU A 53 14.23 11.11 5.88
C LEU A 53 14.99 11.24 4.54
N SER A 54 15.04 12.44 3.96
CA SER A 54 15.74 12.67 2.68
C SER A 54 17.27 12.59 2.77
N SER A 55 17.84 12.76 3.98
CA SER A 55 19.28 12.64 4.20
C SER A 55 19.72 11.24 4.67
N LEU A 56 18.77 10.32 4.87
CA LEU A 56 19.10 8.96 5.28
C LEU A 56 19.65 8.15 4.09
N THR A 57 20.34 7.06 4.41
CA THR A 57 20.75 6.09 3.38
C THR A 57 19.54 5.27 2.95
N TRP A 58 19.25 5.27 1.66
CA TRP A 58 18.20 4.47 1.03
C TRP A 58 18.81 3.37 0.17
N LYS A 59 18.27 2.16 0.29
CA LYS A 59 18.54 1.02 -0.61
C LYS A 59 17.38 0.86 -1.59
N SER A 60 17.57 0.28 -2.78
CA SER A 60 16.53 0.19 -3.84
C SER A 60 16.71 -0.97 -4.80
N SER A 61 15.65 -1.73 -5.17
CA SER A 61 15.65 -2.74 -6.29
C SER A 61 14.47 -2.50 -7.17
N ASP A 62 14.62 -3.09 -8.35
CA ASP A 62 13.53 -3.64 -9.11
C ASP A 62 12.67 -4.61 -8.27
N SER A 63 11.40 -4.25 -8.11
CA SER A 63 10.35 -5.09 -7.51
C SER A 63 9.36 -5.61 -8.58
N LEU A 64 9.78 -5.58 -9.84
CA LEU A 64 9.13 -6.17 -11.00
C LEU A 64 10.13 -7.01 -11.83
N PRO A 65 10.91 -7.94 -11.23
CA PRO A 65 11.82 -8.80 -11.99
C PRO A 65 11.12 -9.66 -13.06
N GLU A 66 9.78 -9.78 -13.00
CA GLU A 66 8.92 -10.46 -13.95
C GLU A 66 9.19 -10.05 -15.41
N ILE A 67 9.57 -8.80 -15.67
CA ILE A 67 9.81 -8.30 -17.04
C ILE A 67 11.23 -8.58 -17.54
N GLN A 68 12.11 -9.14 -16.70
CA GLN A 68 13.49 -9.41 -17.10
C GLN A 68 13.60 -10.68 -17.94
N PRO A 69 14.48 -10.70 -18.96
CA PRO A 69 14.80 -11.92 -19.69
C PRO A 69 15.28 -13.03 -18.74
N GLY A 70 14.64 -14.20 -18.80
CA GLY A 70 14.99 -15.34 -17.96
C GLY A 70 14.29 -15.40 -16.59
N TYR A 71 13.39 -14.47 -16.26
CA TYR A 71 12.52 -14.64 -15.11
C TYR A 71 11.67 -15.92 -15.23
N SER A 72 11.70 -16.75 -14.20
CA SER A 72 10.92 -17.99 -14.15
C SER A 72 9.67 -17.82 -13.29
N ASP A 73 8.51 -17.95 -13.91
CA ASP A 73 7.22 -18.00 -13.23
C ASP A 73 6.75 -19.45 -12.98
N ALA A 74 7.68 -20.42 -12.94
CA ALA A 74 7.35 -21.83 -12.76
C ALA A 74 6.60 -22.11 -11.45
N LYS A 75 6.84 -21.32 -10.40
CA LYS A 75 6.18 -21.42 -9.10
C LYS A 75 4.83 -20.68 -9.01
N TRP A 76 4.45 -19.92 -10.04
CA TRP A 76 3.23 -19.12 -10.00
C TRP A 76 1.98 -20.00 -10.13
N THR A 77 0.87 -19.52 -9.56
CA THR A 77 -0.44 -20.17 -9.74
C THR A 77 -0.82 -20.13 -11.21
N VAL A 78 -1.14 -21.29 -11.78
CA VAL A 78 -1.69 -21.39 -13.13
C VAL A 78 -3.17 -21.01 -13.07
N ALA A 79 -3.57 -20.02 -13.87
CA ALA A 79 -4.95 -19.60 -13.99
C ALA A 79 -5.67 -20.47 -15.04
N ASN A 80 -6.29 -21.56 -14.59
CA ASN A 80 -6.90 -22.59 -15.42
C ASN A 80 -8.32 -22.99 -14.98
N HIS A 81 -8.96 -22.20 -14.12
CA HIS A 81 -10.34 -22.46 -13.74
C HIS A 81 -11.26 -22.20 -14.93
N ASN A 82 -12.03 -23.20 -15.35
CA ASN A 82 -12.98 -23.05 -16.47
C ASN A 82 -14.37 -22.56 -16.01
N THR A 83 -14.61 -22.52 -14.70
CA THR A 83 -15.86 -22.09 -14.09
C THR A 83 -15.56 -21.27 -12.85
N THR A 84 -16.48 -20.39 -12.48
CA THR A 84 -16.42 -19.59 -11.26
C THR A 84 -17.79 -19.61 -10.58
N ILE A 85 -17.79 -19.47 -9.26
CA ILE A 85 -19.02 -19.21 -8.49
C ILE A 85 -19.40 -17.73 -8.48
N ASN A 86 -18.55 -16.86 -9.04
CA ASN A 86 -18.82 -15.44 -9.16
C ASN A 86 -20.01 -15.22 -10.11
N PRO A 87 -21.01 -14.37 -9.76
CA PRO A 87 -22.14 -14.09 -10.64
C PRO A 87 -21.74 -13.38 -11.94
N THR A 88 -20.57 -12.74 -11.97
CA THR A 88 -20.03 -12.07 -13.16
C THR A 88 -19.44 -13.12 -14.11
N ALA A 89 -20.16 -13.42 -15.20
CA ALA A 89 -19.70 -14.39 -16.18
C ALA A 89 -18.37 -13.96 -16.83
N PRO A 90 -17.34 -14.82 -16.85
CA PRO A 90 -16.07 -14.50 -17.51
C PRO A 90 -16.26 -14.44 -19.02
N LYS A 91 -15.61 -13.46 -19.68
CA LYS A 91 -15.56 -13.35 -21.15
C LYS A 91 -14.26 -13.95 -21.72
N THR A 92 -13.57 -14.75 -20.92
CA THR A 92 -12.27 -15.35 -21.22
C THR A 92 -12.35 -16.88 -21.16
N PRO A 93 -11.48 -17.62 -21.88
CA PRO A 93 -11.52 -19.09 -21.89
C PRO A 93 -11.31 -19.75 -20.53
N VAL A 94 -10.58 -19.06 -19.64
CA VAL A 94 -10.35 -19.42 -18.24
C VAL A 94 -10.71 -18.20 -17.38
N VAL A 95 -11.11 -18.43 -16.13
CA VAL A 95 -11.39 -17.37 -15.16
C VAL A 95 -10.11 -16.64 -14.81
N LEU A 96 -10.10 -15.32 -14.98
CA LEU A 96 -8.98 -14.43 -14.64
C LEU A 96 -9.37 -13.46 -13.52
N TYR A 97 -10.07 -13.97 -12.51
CA TYR A 97 -10.44 -13.23 -11.30
C TYR A 97 -9.49 -13.63 -10.17
N ALA A 98 -8.78 -12.68 -9.59
CA ALA A 98 -7.78 -12.91 -8.55
C ALA A 98 -8.36 -13.67 -7.35
N GLY A 99 -9.60 -13.35 -6.97
CA GLY A 99 -10.31 -13.98 -5.85
C GLY A 99 -10.58 -15.47 -6.06
N ASP A 100 -10.79 -15.93 -7.30
CA ASP A 100 -10.94 -17.36 -7.62
C ASP A 100 -9.65 -18.16 -7.36
N TYR A 101 -8.51 -17.49 -7.23
CA TYR A 101 -7.21 -18.08 -6.90
C TYR A 101 -6.73 -17.73 -5.49
N GLY A 102 -7.60 -17.18 -4.64
CA GLY A 102 -7.32 -16.85 -3.24
C GLY A 102 -6.54 -15.55 -3.04
N TYR A 103 -6.52 -14.66 -4.04
CA TYR A 103 -5.83 -13.36 -3.96
C TYR A 103 -6.85 -12.23 -3.84
N HIS A 104 -6.80 -11.50 -2.71
CA HIS A 104 -7.89 -10.61 -2.27
C HIS A 104 -7.44 -9.18 -1.93
N THR A 105 -6.15 -8.86 -2.10
CA THR A 105 -5.58 -7.59 -1.64
C THR A 105 -4.37 -7.16 -2.46
N GLY A 106 -4.10 -5.85 -2.43
CA GLY A 106 -2.89 -5.25 -2.96
C GLY A 106 -2.64 -5.48 -4.45
N SER A 107 -1.41 -5.32 -4.91
CA SER A 107 -1.11 -5.53 -6.33
C SER A 107 -1.34 -6.97 -6.77
N ILE A 108 -1.89 -7.18 -7.97
CA ILE A 108 -2.03 -8.48 -8.62
C ILE A 108 -1.18 -8.46 -9.89
N ILE A 109 -0.45 -9.54 -10.18
CA ILE A 109 0.34 -9.66 -11.40
C ILE A 109 -0.15 -10.85 -12.21
N TRP A 110 -0.43 -10.61 -13.48
CA TRP A 110 -0.83 -11.62 -14.45
C TRP A 110 0.26 -11.80 -15.50
N ARG A 111 0.46 -13.04 -15.95
CA ARG A 111 1.37 -13.38 -17.04
C ARG A 111 0.66 -14.24 -18.08
N ALA A 112 0.60 -13.74 -19.31
CA ALA A 112 0.01 -14.42 -20.45
C ALA A 112 1.12 -14.92 -21.38
N HIS A 113 1.27 -16.24 -21.50
CA HIS A 113 2.24 -16.85 -22.41
C HIS A 113 1.56 -17.14 -23.75
N PHE A 114 2.19 -16.77 -24.86
CA PHE A 114 1.66 -17.04 -26.20
C PHE A 114 2.79 -17.18 -27.21
N ASN A 115 2.49 -17.85 -28.33
CA ASN A 115 3.37 -17.85 -29.49
C ASN A 115 2.79 -16.89 -30.52
N ALA A 116 3.62 -15.99 -31.05
CA ALA A 116 3.23 -15.01 -32.04
C ALA A 116 2.75 -15.66 -33.34
N THR A 117 1.71 -15.09 -33.95
CA THR A 117 1.33 -15.33 -35.35
C THR A 117 2.13 -14.43 -36.30
N GLY A 118 2.65 -13.31 -35.79
CA GLY A 118 3.38 -12.28 -36.52
C GLY A 118 2.51 -11.25 -37.24
N SER A 119 1.19 -11.25 -37.00
CA SER A 119 0.26 -10.26 -37.56
C SER A 119 -0.48 -9.44 -36.51
N GLU A 120 -0.17 -9.67 -35.24
CA GLU A 120 -0.72 -8.94 -34.11
C GLU A 120 -0.03 -7.57 -34.01
N THR A 121 -0.81 -6.55 -33.76
CA THR A 121 -0.31 -5.17 -33.65
C THR A 121 -0.63 -4.53 -32.32
N ALA A 122 -1.59 -5.08 -31.57
CA ALA A 122 -1.95 -4.60 -30.24
C ALA A 122 -2.59 -5.70 -29.40
N PHE A 123 -2.72 -5.40 -28.11
CA PHE A 123 -3.44 -6.21 -27.14
C PHE A 123 -4.47 -5.34 -26.42
N THR A 124 -5.73 -5.74 -26.47
CA THR A 124 -6.85 -5.11 -25.77
C THR A 124 -7.15 -5.89 -24.49
N LEU A 125 -7.37 -5.19 -23.39
CA LEU A 125 -7.54 -5.76 -22.06
C LEU A 125 -8.55 -4.93 -21.26
N GLU A 126 -9.59 -5.58 -20.72
CA GLU A 126 -10.50 -5.01 -19.73
C GLU A 126 -10.12 -5.51 -18.33
N VAL A 127 -9.64 -4.60 -17.47
CA VAL A 127 -9.22 -4.92 -16.10
C VAL A 127 -10.15 -4.24 -15.12
N TRP A 128 -10.55 -4.95 -14.08
CA TRP A 128 -11.32 -4.42 -12.97
C TRP A 128 -10.48 -4.46 -11.69
N GLY A 129 -10.20 -3.29 -11.11
CA GLY A 129 -9.37 -3.16 -9.91
C GLY A 129 -10.06 -2.42 -8.75
N GLY A 130 -11.29 -1.96 -8.94
CA GLY A 130 -11.99 -1.07 -8.01
C GLY A 130 -11.67 0.39 -8.28
N SER A 131 -12.50 1.29 -7.76
CA SER A 131 -12.39 2.74 -8.03
C SER A 131 -10.97 3.25 -7.79
N ALA A 132 -10.47 4.09 -8.69
CA ALA A 132 -9.10 4.64 -8.66
C ALA A 132 -7.96 3.62 -8.82
N PHE A 133 -8.21 2.43 -9.33
CA PHE A 133 -7.14 1.50 -9.72
C PHE A 133 -6.35 2.00 -10.94
N ALA A 134 -5.23 1.34 -11.19
CA ALA A 134 -4.45 1.46 -12.42
C ALA A 134 -4.00 0.05 -12.85
N TYR A 135 -3.53 -0.05 -14.09
CA TYR A 135 -2.75 -1.20 -14.52
C TYR A 135 -1.74 -0.82 -15.59
N SER A 136 -0.64 -1.58 -15.65
CA SER A 136 0.44 -1.40 -16.61
C SER A 136 0.71 -2.71 -17.32
N VAL A 137 1.10 -2.62 -18.60
CA VAL A 137 1.34 -3.79 -19.45
C VAL A 137 2.74 -3.72 -20.05
N TRP A 138 3.43 -4.86 -19.99
CA TRP A 138 4.69 -5.10 -20.66
C TRP A 138 4.56 -6.30 -21.59
N LEU A 139 5.19 -6.19 -22.76
CA LEU A 139 5.47 -7.30 -23.66
C LEU A 139 6.94 -7.67 -23.49
N ASP A 140 7.18 -8.84 -22.91
CA ASP A 140 8.49 -9.27 -22.40
C ASP A 140 9.07 -8.19 -21.47
N SER A 141 10.19 -7.57 -21.86
CA SER A 141 10.83 -6.47 -21.14
C SER A 141 10.36 -5.07 -21.57
N THR A 142 9.48 -4.98 -22.57
CA THR A 142 9.09 -3.72 -23.19
C THR A 142 7.79 -3.19 -22.60
N PHE A 143 7.84 -2.02 -22.00
CA PHE A 143 6.63 -1.31 -21.56
C PHE A 143 5.80 -0.88 -22.77
N ILE A 144 4.53 -1.29 -22.82
CA ILE A 144 3.62 -0.96 -23.93
C ILE A 144 2.49 -0.01 -23.53
N GLY A 145 2.30 0.25 -22.23
CA GLY A 145 1.43 1.32 -21.75
C GLY A 145 0.82 1.05 -20.39
N SER A 146 -0.02 1.99 -19.95
CA SER A 146 -0.79 1.89 -18.71
C SER A 146 -2.15 2.55 -18.85
N TRP A 147 -3.12 2.05 -18.09
CA TRP A 147 -4.22 2.86 -17.61
C TRP A 147 -3.79 3.51 -16.29
N GLU A 148 -3.66 4.83 -16.27
CA GLU A 148 -3.07 5.58 -15.16
C GLU A 148 -4.06 5.77 -13.97
N GLY A 149 -5.35 5.51 -14.23
CA GLY A 149 -6.42 5.60 -13.25
C GLY A 149 -7.06 6.98 -13.15
N ASP A 150 -8.33 6.99 -12.75
CA ASP A 150 -9.06 8.19 -12.34
C ASP A 150 -9.97 7.88 -11.14
N ALA A 151 -10.63 8.89 -10.58
CA ALA A 151 -11.41 8.73 -9.35
C ALA A 151 -12.70 7.91 -9.50
N VAL A 152 -13.17 7.60 -10.71
CA VAL A 152 -14.53 7.10 -10.94
C VAL A 152 -14.58 5.69 -11.52
N HIS A 153 -13.60 5.28 -12.32
CA HIS A 153 -13.63 3.97 -12.97
C HIS A 153 -13.13 2.86 -12.04
N GLY A 154 -14.00 1.87 -11.81
CA GLY A 154 -13.66 0.61 -11.14
C GLY A 154 -13.15 -0.49 -12.09
N GLY A 155 -13.35 -0.30 -13.39
CA GLY A 155 -12.82 -1.11 -14.48
C GLY A 155 -12.57 -0.27 -15.72
N TYR A 156 -11.60 -0.67 -16.54
CA TYR A 156 -11.19 0.07 -17.72
C TYR A 156 -10.65 -0.86 -18.81
N GLU A 157 -11.14 -0.67 -20.04
CA GLU A 157 -10.64 -1.33 -21.24
C GLU A 157 -9.61 -0.44 -21.96
N GLY A 158 -8.41 -0.98 -22.17
CA GLY A 158 -7.33 -0.30 -22.88
C GLY A 158 -6.82 -1.14 -24.05
N THR A 159 -6.34 -0.48 -25.10
CA THR A 159 -5.66 -1.12 -26.24
C THR A 159 -4.21 -0.65 -26.32
N PHE A 160 -3.27 -1.60 -26.21
CA PHE A 160 -1.84 -1.33 -26.11
C PHE A 160 -1.12 -1.86 -27.34
N HIS A 161 -0.48 -0.96 -28.08
CA HIS A 161 0.16 -1.29 -29.34
C HIS A 161 1.54 -1.91 -29.11
N PHE A 162 1.85 -2.96 -29.87
CA PHE A 162 3.17 -3.55 -29.88
C PHE A 162 4.13 -2.62 -30.65
N PRO A 163 5.37 -2.44 -30.16
CA PRO A 163 6.32 -1.49 -30.75
C PRO A 163 6.78 -1.95 -32.14
N THR A 164 6.79 -3.26 -32.38
CA THR A 164 7.21 -3.91 -33.62
C THR A 164 6.38 -5.16 -33.85
N LEU A 165 6.30 -5.62 -35.11
CA LEU A 165 5.75 -6.93 -35.43
C LEU A 165 6.58 -8.03 -34.78
N LEU A 166 5.90 -9.07 -34.31
CA LEU A 166 6.53 -10.23 -33.68
C LEU A 166 6.93 -11.26 -34.73
N ALA A 167 7.97 -12.04 -34.46
CA ALA A 167 8.38 -13.09 -35.38
C ALA A 167 7.36 -14.25 -35.33
N PRO A 168 6.85 -14.75 -36.46
CA PRO A 168 5.94 -15.89 -36.43
C PRO A 168 6.54 -17.09 -35.68
N GLY A 169 5.81 -17.60 -34.69
CA GLY A 169 6.19 -18.73 -33.85
C GLY A 169 7.11 -18.40 -32.66
N SER A 170 7.55 -17.15 -32.48
CA SER A 170 8.34 -16.79 -31.29
C SER A 170 7.47 -16.75 -30.03
N ALA A 171 8.05 -17.18 -28.90
CA ALA A 171 7.39 -17.19 -27.60
C ALA A 171 7.51 -15.81 -26.94
N HIS A 172 6.41 -15.31 -26.40
CA HIS A 172 6.31 -14.02 -25.73
C HIS A 172 5.49 -14.11 -24.46
N VAL A 173 5.73 -13.18 -23.54
CA VAL A 173 4.96 -13.04 -22.30
C VAL A 173 4.44 -11.62 -22.14
N LEU A 174 3.12 -11.48 -22.02
CA LEU A 174 2.52 -10.25 -21.52
C LEU A 174 2.52 -10.27 -20.00
N THR A 175 3.12 -9.27 -19.36
CA THR A 175 3.06 -9.06 -17.91
C THR A 175 2.13 -7.89 -17.62
N ILE A 176 1.12 -8.11 -16.78
CA ILE A 176 0.15 -7.08 -16.39
C ILE A 176 0.25 -6.89 -14.88
N LEU A 177 0.66 -5.70 -14.45
CA LEU A 177 0.60 -5.27 -13.05
C LEU A 177 -0.70 -4.51 -12.84
N GLN A 178 -1.55 -5.00 -11.95
CA GLN A 178 -2.86 -4.46 -11.62
C GLN A 178 -2.89 -3.98 -10.17
N ASP A 179 -3.47 -2.81 -9.92
CA ASP A 179 -3.83 -2.37 -8.57
C ASP A 179 -5.18 -2.98 -8.13
N HIS A 180 -5.26 -3.50 -6.91
CA HIS A 180 -6.50 -3.91 -6.25
C HIS A 180 -6.82 -2.90 -5.14
N MET A 181 -7.88 -2.12 -5.31
CA MET A 181 -8.25 -1.02 -4.42
C MET A 181 -9.11 -1.45 -3.23
N GLY A 182 -9.24 -2.76 -3.02
CA GLY A 182 -10.19 -3.37 -2.08
C GLY A 182 -11.43 -3.87 -2.83
N TYR A 183 -12.29 -4.63 -2.17
CA TYR A 183 -13.59 -5.01 -2.72
C TYR A 183 -14.62 -3.91 -2.47
N GLU A 184 -15.70 -3.94 -3.25
CA GLU A 184 -16.85 -3.08 -2.99
C GLU A 184 -17.52 -3.47 -1.66
N GLU A 185 -18.17 -2.51 -1.02
CA GLU A 185 -19.14 -2.80 0.03
C GLU A 185 -20.39 -3.46 -0.56
N ASP A 186 -21.27 -3.99 0.28
CA ASP A 186 -22.58 -4.52 -0.16
C ASP A 186 -23.69 -3.95 0.73
N TRP A 187 -23.93 -2.65 0.56
CA TRP A 187 -24.93 -1.91 1.35
C TRP A 187 -26.37 -2.36 1.07
N THR A 188 -26.67 -2.68 -0.19
CA THR A 188 -28.01 -3.11 -0.60
C THR A 188 -28.13 -4.62 -0.41
N ALA A 189 -29.11 -5.05 0.36
CA ALA A 189 -29.35 -6.49 0.55
C ALA A 189 -29.58 -7.18 -0.80
N ALA A 190 -28.88 -8.30 -1.03
CA ALA A 190 -28.94 -9.11 -2.24
C ALA A 190 -28.47 -8.43 -3.54
N SER A 191 -27.67 -7.34 -3.47
CA SER A 191 -26.98 -6.82 -4.65
C SER A 191 -25.73 -7.61 -5.04
N ASP A 192 -25.10 -8.33 -4.09
CA ASP A 192 -23.86 -9.07 -4.32
C ASP A 192 -22.73 -8.17 -4.86
N GLY A 193 -22.74 -6.86 -4.55
CA GLY A 193 -21.78 -5.89 -5.03
C GLY A 193 -20.35 -6.21 -4.58
N PHE A 194 -20.18 -6.73 -3.37
CA PHE A 194 -18.88 -7.20 -2.87
C PHE A 194 -18.27 -8.31 -3.72
N LYS A 195 -19.06 -9.03 -4.53
CA LYS A 195 -18.58 -10.08 -5.44
C LYS A 195 -18.04 -9.52 -6.76
N THR A 196 -18.09 -8.21 -7.00
CA THR A 196 -17.47 -7.60 -8.19
C THR A 196 -16.01 -8.06 -8.28
N PRO A 197 -15.62 -8.75 -9.37
CA PRO A 197 -14.32 -9.38 -9.44
C PRO A 197 -13.19 -8.33 -9.46
N ARG A 198 -12.00 -8.82 -9.19
CA ARG A 198 -10.75 -8.09 -9.34
C ARG A 198 -9.87 -8.93 -10.24
N GLY A 199 -9.47 -8.40 -11.38
CA GLY A 199 -8.75 -9.19 -12.38
C GLY A 199 -9.03 -8.73 -13.81
N ILE A 200 -8.82 -9.65 -14.75
CA ILE A 200 -9.04 -9.45 -16.18
C ILE A 200 -10.42 -9.99 -16.53
N VAL A 201 -11.29 -9.15 -17.05
CA VAL A 201 -12.67 -9.52 -17.43
C VAL A 201 -12.75 -9.94 -18.89
N SER A 202 -11.97 -9.31 -19.75
CA SER A 202 -11.84 -9.67 -21.16
C SER A 202 -10.46 -9.31 -21.71
N TYR A 203 -10.06 -9.99 -22.77
CA TYR A 203 -8.88 -9.61 -23.55
C TYR A 203 -9.02 -10.06 -25.00
N SER A 204 -8.29 -9.41 -25.90
CA SER A 204 -8.14 -9.83 -27.28
C SER A 204 -6.83 -9.33 -27.88
N PHE A 205 -6.31 -10.04 -28.88
CA PHE A 205 -5.25 -9.52 -29.74
C PHE A 205 -5.88 -8.80 -30.92
N VAL A 206 -5.24 -7.74 -31.40
CA VAL A 206 -5.64 -7.00 -32.60
C VAL A 206 -4.72 -7.43 -33.74
N GLY A 207 -5.27 -7.88 -34.86
CA GLY A 207 -4.51 -8.34 -36.02
C GLY A 207 -5.36 -9.15 -36.99
N SER A 208 -4.81 -9.49 -38.16
CA SER A 208 -5.51 -10.33 -39.15
C SER A 208 -5.53 -11.82 -38.76
N ALA A 209 -4.48 -12.30 -38.08
CA ALA A 209 -4.46 -13.56 -37.34
C ALA A 209 -4.05 -13.30 -35.89
N VAL A 210 -4.83 -13.84 -34.94
CA VAL A 210 -4.62 -13.60 -33.51
C VAL A 210 -4.04 -14.85 -32.83
N PRO A 211 -3.01 -14.71 -31.98
CA PRO A 211 -2.48 -15.82 -31.23
C PRO A 211 -3.45 -16.27 -30.15
N THR A 212 -3.29 -17.52 -29.71
CA THR A 212 -3.97 -18.04 -28.52
C THR A 212 -3.00 -17.97 -27.35
N VAL A 213 -3.47 -17.47 -26.20
CA VAL A 213 -2.71 -17.56 -24.95
C VAL A 213 -2.67 -19.03 -24.54
N SER A 214 -1.46 -19.60 -24.44
CA SER A 214 -1.24 -21.00 -24.09
C SER A 214 -1.43 -21.25 -22.59
N VAL A 215 -1.02 -20.30 -21.76
CA VAL A 215 -1.21 -20.35 -20.31
C VAL A 215 -1.28 -18.95 -19.71
N TRP A 216 -2.23 -18.77 -18.80
CA TRP A 216 -2.26 -17.65 -17.88
C TRP A 216 -1.68 -18.08 -16.54
N LYS A 217 -0.90 -17.19 -15.92
CA LYS A 217 -0.45 -17.33 -14.54
C LYS A 217 -0.77 -16.07 -13.75
N VAL A 218 -0.96 -16.23 -12.46
CA VAL A 218 -1.33 -15.15 -11.56
C VAL A 218 -0.61 -15.27 -10.23
N THR A 219 -0.30 -14.11 -9.65
CA THR A 219 0.06 -14.01 -8.25
C THR A 219 -0.54 -12.75 -7.62
N GLY A 220 -0.90 -12.87 -6.35
CA GLY A 220 -1.14 -11.76 -5.44
C GLY A 220 -0.18 -11.89 -4.25
N ASN A 221 -0.68 -11.67 -3.04
CA ASN A 221 0.11 -11.89 -1.83
C ASN A 221 0.62 -13.34 -1.74
N LEU A 222 1.85 -13.54 -1.25
CA LEU A 222 2.45 -14.87 -1.18
C LEU A 222 1.57 -15.80 -0.33
N GLY A 223 1.12 -16.90 -0.96
CA GLY A 223 0.25 -17.91 -0.34
C GLY A 223 -1.24 -17.63 -0.44
N GLY A 224 -1.68 -16.46 -0.94
CA GLY A 224 -3.11 -16.12 -1.05
C GLY A 224 -3.81 -16.16 0.30
N GLU A 225 -4.91 -16.92 0.41
CA GLU A 225 -5.61 -17.19 1.67
C GLU A 225 -4.72 -17.90 2.72
N ASN A 226 -3.68 -18.61 2.28
CA ASN A 226 -2.63 -19.16 3.14
C ASN A 226 -1.47 -18.15 3.33
N TYR A 227 -1.82 -16.88 3.55
CA TYR A 227 -0.90 -15.74 3.62
C TYR A 227 0.32 -15.96 4.54
N ALA A 228 1.47 -15.44 4.10
CA ALA A 228 2.75 -15.62 4.78
C ALA A 228 2.84 -14.89 6.13
N ASP A 229 2.38 -13.63 6.22
CA ASP A 229 2.50 -12.82 7.44
C ASP A 229 1.29 -12.98 8.38
N ARG A 230 1.39 -13.95 9.30
CA ARG A 230 0.38 -14.19 10.35
C ARG A 230 0.36 -13.13 11.45
N THR A 231 1.36 -12.24 11.49
CA THR A 231 1.45 -11.15 12.48
C THR A 231 0.60 -9.95 12.06
N ARG A 232 0.70 -9.58 10.78
CA ARG A 232 0.07 -8.35 10.22
C ARG A 232 -1.26 -8.62 9.52
N GLY A 233 -1.60 -9.89 9.34
CA GLY A 233 -2.90 -10.33 8.85
C GLY A 233 -2.98 -10.44 7.32
N PRO A 234 -4.14 -10.89 6.81
CA PRO A 234 -4.27 -11.32 5.41
C PRO A 234 -4.20 -10.20 4.38
N LEU A 235 -4.37 -8.93 4.79
CA LEU A 235 -4.57 -7.82 3.87
C LEU A 235 -3.36 -6.88 3.76
N ASN A 236 -2.32 -7.08 4.58
CA ASN A 236 -1.19 -6.16 4.67
C ASN A 236 -0.26 -6.18 3.45
N GLU A 237 -0.19 -7.32 2.76
CA GLU A 237 0.72 -7.54 1.63
C GLU A 237 -0.09 -7.72 0.34
N GLY A 238 0.35 -7.12 -0.75
CA GLY A 238 -0.03 -7.45 -2.11
C GLY A 238 0.99 -8.36 -2.79
N GLY A 239 0.93 -8.40 -4.11
CA GLY A 239 1.72 -9.30 -4.96
C GLY A 239 2.94 -8.69 -5.61
N LEU A 240 3.44 -7.51 -5.21
CA LEU A 240 4.74 -7.05 -5.73
C LEU A 240 5.85 -8.00 -5.28
N PHE A 241 6.91 -8.17 -6.09
CA PHE A 241 8.00 -9.09 -5.75
C PHE A 241 8.59 -8.82 -4.35
N GLY A 242 8.88 -7.56 -4.02
CA GLY A 242 9.37 -7.18 -2.70
C GLY A 242 8.40 -7.50 -1.55
N GLU A 243 7.09 -7.47 -1.81
CA GLU A 243 6.07 -7.90 -0.83
C GLU A 243 6.09 -9.41 -0.65
N ARG A 244 6.08 -10.18 -1.75
CA ARG A 244 6.13 -11.65 -1.71
C ARG A 244 7.39 -12.14 -0.98
N GLN A 245 8.52 -11.47 -1.18
CA GLN A 245 9.77 -11.77 -0.49
C GLN A 245 9.85 -11.23 0.95
N GLY A 246 8.90 -10.39 1.38
CA GLY A 246 8.86 -9.79 2.73
C GLY A 246 9.85 -8.64 2.94
N TRP A 247 10.38 -8.01 1.90
CA TRP A 247 11.41 -6.97 1.98
C TRP A 247 10.96 -5.69 2.71
N HIS A 248 9.66 -5.53 2.91
CA HIS A 248 9.06 -4.46 3.70
C HIS A 248 9.23 -4.64 5.23
N LEU A 249 9.61 -5.83 5.67
CA LEU A 249 9.76 -6.19 7.09
C LEU A 249 11.04 -5.62 7.73
N PRO A 250 11.05 -5.36 9.05
CA PRO A 250 12.25 -5.01 9.81
C PRO A 250 13.39 -6.04 9.64
N GLY A 251 14.65 -5.63 9.75
CA GLY A 251 15.80 -6.56 9.75
C GLY A 251 16.25 -7.10 8.39
N PHE A 252 15.49 -6.91 7.31
CA PHE A 252 15.97 -7.22 5.96
C PHE A 252 17.10 -6.28 5.54
N ASN A 253 18.33 -6.77 5.42
CA ASN A 253 19.52 -5.93 5.21
C ASN A 253 20.17 -6.06 3.83
N GLU A 254 19.78 -7.10 3.11
CA GLU A 254 20.21 -7.40 1.74
C GLU A 254 19.08 -7.03 0.79
N GLY A 255 19.28 -7.00 -0.52
CA GLY A 255 18.18 -6.74 -1.45
C GLY A 255 17.49 -5.39 -1.27
N ASN A 256 16.52 -5.12 -2.13
CA ASN A 256 16.45 -3.81 -2.72
C ASN A 256 14.92 -3.52 -2.96
N PHE A 257 14.39 -2.55 -2.23
CA PHE A 257 13.02 -1.97 -2.21
C PHE A 257 13.29 -0.64 -1.51
N TYR A 258 12.70 0.51 -1.86
CA TYR A 258 13.15 1.78 -1.26
C TYR A 258 13.04 1.71 0.26
N ARG A 259 14.16 1.50 0.95
CA ARG A 259 14.18 1.16 2.38
C ARG A 259 15.22 1.97 3.12
N THR A 260 14.83 2.42 4.30
CA THR A 260 15.72 3.07 5.26
C THR A 260 15.34 2.70 6.69
N THR A 261 16.22 3.05 7.63
CA THR A 261 15.99 2.90 9.06
C THR A 261 16.29 4.21 9.77
N PHE A 262 15.55 4.50 10.83
CA PHE A 262 15.77 5.69 11.66
C PHE A 262 15.35 5.44 13.11
N ASP A 263 15.98 6.15 14.03
CA ASP A 263 15.63 6.11 15.45
C ASP A 263 14.70 7.26 15.83
N LEU A 264 13.79 6.98 16.76
CA LEU A 264 13.00 8.00 17.44
C LEU A 264 13.34 8.02 18.93
N ASN A 265 13.28 9.21 19.50
CA ASN A 265 13.42 9.44 20.94
C ASN A 265 12.37 10.46 21.40
N ILE A 266 11.11 10.04 21.40
CA ILE A 266 9.99 10.88 21.82
C ILE A 266 9.89 10.85 23.36
N PRO A 267 9.77 12.01 24.04
CA PRO A 267 9.65 12.08 25.49
C PRO A 267 8.44 11.29 26.04
N LYS A 268 8.53 10.85 27.30
CA LYS A 268 7.38 10.28 28.01
C LYS A 268 6.42 11.38 28.47
N GLY A 269 5.15 11.03 28.70
CA GLY A 269 4.14 11.97 29.20
C GLY A 269 3.59 12.93 28.15
N VAL A 270 3.85 12.65 26.87
CA VAL A 270 3.27 13.37 25.74
C VAL A 270 2.61 12.41 24.77
N ASP A 271 1.65 12.92 24.03
CA ASP A 271 1.07 12.32 22.82
C ASP A 271 1.41 13.24 21.66
N TYR A 272 2.36 12.81 20.85
CA TYR A 272 2.99 13.55 19.75
C TYR A 272 2.73 12.80 18.45
N PRO A 273 1.53 12.92 17.85
CA PRO A 273 1.17 12.15 16.67
C PRO A 273 2.11 12.46 15.50
N LEU A 274 2.58 11.40 14.84
CA LEU A 274 3.49 11.47 13.71
C LEU A 274 2.79 11.05 12.42
N ALA A 275 3.21 11.65 11.32
CA ALA A 275 2.74 11.29 9.99
C ALA A 275 3.90 11.29 8.98
N LEU A 276 3.83 10.38 8.01
CA LEU A 276 4.58 10.52 6.77
C LEU A 276 3.89 11.59 5.92
N VAL A 277 4.66 12.53 5.39
CA VAL A 277 4.15 13.64 4.58
C VAL A 277 4.89 13.68 3.26
N VAL A 278 4.13 13.74 2.18
CA VAL A 278 4.64 13.87 0.81
C VAL A 278 4.16 15.18 0.21
N SER A 279 4.94 15.73 -0.72
CA SER A 279 4.50 16.87 -1.52
C SER A 279 3.31 16.48 -2.38
N ASN A 280 2.30 17.34 -2.46
CA ASN A 280 1.24 17.16 -3.44
C ASN A 280 1.79 17.32 -4.87
N SER A 281 1.68 16.29 -5.69
CA SER A 281 2.09 16.32 -7.09
C SER A 281 1.02 15.66 -7.95
N THR A 282 0.23 16.46 -8.65
CA THR A 282 -0.86 15.98 -9.51
C THR A 282 -0.48 15.96 -11.00
N VAL A 283 0.80 16.21 -11.31
CA VAL A 283 1.32 16.34 -12.68
C VAL A 283 2.18 15.14 -13.05
N ASN A 284 2.27 14.87 -14.34
CA ASN A 284 3.11 13.82 -14.91
C ASN A 284 4.60 14.06 -14.54
N PRO A 285 5.41 13.02 -14.24
CA PRO A 285 5.10 11.59 -14.31
C PRO A 285 4.11 11.11 -13.25
N PHE A 286 3.18 10.24 -13.67
CA PHE A 286 2.22 9.61 -12.77
C PHE A 286 2.79 8.35 -12.15
N PHE A 287 2.49 8.13 -10.88
CA PHE A 287 3.00 7.02 -10.11
C PHE A 287 2.14 6.69 -8.90
N ARG A 288 2.36 5.48 -8.39
CA ARG A 288 1.76 4.96 -7.18
C ARG A 288 2.84 4.53 -6.20
N SER A 289 2.61 4.79 -4.93
CA SER A 289 3.52 4.40 -3.85
C SER A 289 2.77 3.81 -2.68
N GLN A 290 3.37 2.82 -2.04
CA GLN A 290 2.90 2.26 -0.78
C GLN A 290 3.95 2.54 0.30
N PHE A 291 3.51 2.86 1.53
CA PHE A 291 4.37 3.13 2.67
C PHE A 291 4.20 2.05 3.72
N TYR A 292 5.30 1.37 4.07
CA TYR A 292 5.33 0.37 5.13
C TYR A 292 6.19 0.89 6.28
N VAL A 293 5.61 0.94 7.48
CA VAL A 293 6.32 1.30 8.70
C VAL A 293 6.41 0.07 9.57
N ASN A 294 7.64 -0.39 9.80
CA ASN A 294 7.94 -1.64 10.52
C ASN A 294 7.16 -2.85 9.96
N GLY A 295 7.00 -2.89 8.63
CA GLY A 295 6.28 -3.93 7.88
C GLY A 295 4.76 -3.74 7.78
N TYR A 296 4.18 -2.76 8.47
CA TYR A 296 2.75 -2.45 8.36
C TYR A 296 2.51 -1.44 7.25
N GLN A 297 1.67 -1.78 6.27
CA GLN A 297 1.23 -0.85 5.23
C GLN A 297 0.34 0.22 5.86
N PHE A 298 0.74 1.47 5.78
CA PHE A 298 0.07 2.61 6.41
C PHE A 298 -0.21 3.76 5.44
N GLY A 299 -0.11 3.50 4.14
CA GLY A 299 -0.44 4.49 3.14
C GLY A 299 -0.29 3.95 1.73
N LYS A 300 -1.25 4.31 0.89
CA LYS A 300 -1.18 4.23 -0.56
C LYS A 300 -1.33 5.64 -1.10
N TYR A 301 -0.35 6.09 -1.86
CA TYR A 301 -0.30 7.39 -2.49
C TYR A 301 -0.44 7.24 -4.00
N VAL A 302 -1.38 7.96 -4.59
CA VAL A 302 -1.63 8.02 -6.04
C VAL A 302 -1.54 9.48 -6.44
N ASN A 303 -0.46 9.85 -7.11
CA ASN A 303 -0.12 11.26 -7.25
C ASN A 303 -1.13 12.03 -8.14
N ASN A 304 -1.59 11.39 -9.22
CA ASN A 304 -2.55 11.95 -10.17
C ASN A 304 -4.02 11.96 -9.71
N ILE A 305 -4.34 11.32 -8.58
CA ILE A 305 -5.72 11.22 -8.06
C ILE A 305 -5.86 11.90 -6.70
N GLY A 306 -4.97 11.59 -5.74
CA GLY A 306 -5.01 12.16 -4.39
C GLY A 306 -6.29 11.79 -3.60
N PRO A 307 -6.71 12.62 -2.62
CA PRO A 307 -6.08 13.87 -2.16
C PRO A 307 -5.03 13.66 -1.05
N GLN A 308 -4.88 12.44 -0.54
CA GLN A 308 -4.12 12.19 0.67
C GLN A 308 -2.61 12.41 0.47
N THR A 309 -2.05 13.33 1.25
CA THR A 309 -0.60 13.65 1.28
C THR A 309 0.01 13.54 2.68
N VAL A 310 -0.82 13.31 3.69
CA VAL A 310 -0.46 13.11 5.09
C VAL A 310 -0.97 11.75 5.53
N PHE A 311 -0.06 10.90 5.99
CA PHE A 311 -0.32 9.52 6.38
C PHE A 311 0.06 9.33 7.86
N PRO A 312 -0.89 9.53 8.79
CA PRO A 312 -0.64 9.35 10.22
C PRO A 312 -0.23 7.91 10.52
N VAL A 313 0.82 7.75 11.32
CA VAL A 313 1.28 6.44 11.79
C VAL A 313 1.31 6.48 13.32
N PRO A 314 0.51 5.64 14.00
CA PRO A 314 0.35 5.74 15.44
C PRO A 314 1.61 5.30 16.17
N GLN A 315 1.80 5.85 17.38
CA GLN A 315 2.69 5.24 18.36
C GLN A 315 2.31 3.77 18.56
N GLY A 316 3.31 2.91 18.64
CA GLY A 316 3.14 1.47 18.76
C GLY A 316 3.35 0.73 17.44
N ILE A 317 2.95 1.33 16.32
CA ILE A 317 3.47 0.93 15.00
C ILE A 317 4.85 1.58 14.80
N LEU A 318 4.92 2.89 15.01
CA LEU A 318 6.19 3.56 15.22
C LEU A 318 6.70 3.25 16.64
N ASN A 319 7.93 2.77 16.72
CA ASN A 319 8.69 2.67 17.95
C ASN A 319 9.21 4.07 18.34
N TYR A 320 8.52 4.73 19.26
CA TYR A 320 8.83 6.11 19.67
C TYR A 320 10.14 6.25 20.46
N ASN A 321 10.70 5.15 20.96
CA ASN A 321 11.95 5.14 21.73
C ASN A 321 12.90 4.04 21.22
N GLY A 322 13.15 4.01 19.91
CA GLY A 322 14.06 3.06 19.29
C GLY A 322 13.99 3.05 17.77
N PRO A 323 14.52 1.98 17.14
CA PRO A 323 14.64 1.90 15.69
C PRO A 323 13.31 1.64 15.00
N ASN A 324 13.19 2.19 13.80
CA ASN A 324 12.09 2.01 12.87
C ASN A 324 12.65 1.68 11.49
N THR A 325 11.92 0.87 10.73
CA THR A 325 12.14 0.60 9.31
C THR A 325 11.03 1.28 8.51
N LEU A 326 11.40 2.01 7.47
CA LEU A 326 10.49 2.53 6.46
C LEU A 326 10.84 1.91 5.12
N ALA A 327 9.83 1.35 4.48
CA ALA A 327 9.92 0.74 3.17
C ALA A 327 8.87 1.37 2.24
N VAL A 328 9.24 1.68 1.00
CA VAL A 328 8.42 2.42 0.04
C VAL A 328 8.45 1.71 -1.31
N SER A 329 7.28 1.44 -1.88
CA SER A 329 7.18 1.05 -3.29
C SER A 329 7.06 2.29 -4.18
N LEU A 330 7.53 2.18 -5.42
CA LEU A 330 7.33 3.21 -6.43
C LEU A 330 7.03 2.54 -7.77
N TRP A 331 5.81 2.70 -8.25
CA TRP A 331 5.36 2.23 -9.55
C TRP A 331 5.11 3.42 -10.46
N ALA A 332 5.99 3.63 -11.43
CA ALA A 332 5.79 4.62 -12.49
C ALA A 332 4.83 4.09 -13.55
N LEU A 333 3.83 4.90 -13.92
CA LEU A 333 2.79 4.54 -14.89
C LEU A 333 3.16 4.95 -16.33
N GLY A 334 4.33 5.52 -16.54
CA GLY A 334 4.84 5.94 -17.84
C GLY A 334 6.29 5.54 -18.07
N SER A 335 6.70 5.49 -19.34
CA SER A 335 8.03 5.05 -19.77
C SER A 335 9.18 5.96 -19.30
N GLY A 336 8.88 7.23 -18.96
CA GLY A 336 9.86 8.18 -18.43
C GLY A 336 10.27 7.92 -16.98
N GLY A 337 9.70 6.90 -16.32
CA GLY A 337 9.88 6.66 -14.90
C GLY A 337 9.17 7.70 -14.04
N ALA A 338 9.41 7.65 -12.73
CA ALA A 338 8.84 8.60 -11.78
C ALA A 338 9.75 8.74 -10.56
N LYS A 339 9.45 9.73 -9.72
CA LYS A 339 10.09 9.92 -8.41
C LYS A 339 9.12 10.51 -7.41
N LEU A 340 9.30 10.18 -6.15
CA LEU A 340 8.63 10.87 -5.06
C LEU A 340 9.41 12.17 -4.75
N ASN A 341 8.79 13.33 -5.00
CA ASN A 341 9.47 14.63 -4.88
C ASN A 341 9.89 14.96 -3.43
N SER A 342 9.09 14.56 -2.44
CA SER A 342 9.47 14.63 -1.04
C SER A 342 8.80 13.54 -0.21
N LEU A 343 9.49 13.12 0.85
CA LEU A 343 8.96 12.26 1.91
C LEU A 343 9.59 12.70 3.23
N GLY A 344 8.75 13.12 4.17
CA GLY A 344 9.18 13.61 5.49
C GLY A 344 8.39 12.95 6.62
N LEU A 345 8.97 12.97 7.83
CA LEU A 345 8.28 12.58 9.05
C LEU A 345 7.97 13.85 9.86
N HIS A 346 6.68 14.10 10.14
CA HIS A 346 6.23 15.33 10.77
C HIS A 346 5.39 15.06 12.01
N LEU A 347 5.52 15.93 13.02
CA LEU A 347 4.52 16.06 14.08
C LEU A 347 3.27 16.74 13.51
N THR A 348 2.11 16.15 13.76
CA THR A 348 0.82 16.79 13.40
C THR A 348 0.20 17.51 14.59
N ALA A 349 0.58 17.14 15.83
CA ALA A 349 0.19 17.83 17.05
C ALA A 349 1.23 17.62 18.18
N LYS A 350 1.10 18.42 19.24
CA LYS A 350 1.83 18.25 20.51
C LYS A 350 0.84 18.32 21.67
N VAL A 351 0.71 17.24 22.42
CA VAL A 351 -0.21 17.13 23.53
C VAL A 351 0.54 16.59 24.74
N GLU A 352 0.37 17.23 25.90
CA GLU A 352 0.79 16.63 27.16
C GLU A 352 -0.24 15.57 27.54
N SER A 353 0.21 14.34 27.75
CA SER A 353 -0.66 13.18 27.87
C SER A 353 -0.47 12.47 29.19
N SER A 354 -1.60 12.09 29.78
CA SER A 354 -1.67 11.23 30.97
C SER A 354 -1.99 9.77 30.62
N MET A 355 -2.01 9.44 29.32
CA MET A 355 -2.19 8.07 28.84
C MET A 355 -1.09 7.16 29.39
N THR A 356 -1.46 5.89 29.57
CA THR A 356 -0.50 4.84 29.89
C THR A 356 0.50 4.66 28.76
N THR A 357 1.68 4.12 29.08
CA THR A 357 2.69 3.80 28.06
C THR A 357 2.09 2.89 26.99
N VAL A 358 2.24 3.29 25.73
CA VAL A 358 1.82 2.50 24.57
C VAL A 358 2.83 1.36 24.38
N ILE A 359 2.31 0.15 24.19
CA ILE A 359 3.11 -1.04 23.87
C ILE A 359 3.22 -1.13 22.34
N ASN A 360 4.42 -1.38 21.83
CA ASN A 360 4.60 -1.59 20.40
C ASN A 360 3.86 -2.84 19.93
N GLN A 361 3.23 -2.73 18.76
CA GLN A 361 2.76 -3.90 18.02
C GLN A 361 3.95 -4.76 17.61
N PRO A 362 3.75 -6.06 17.33
CA PRO A 362 4.86 -6.95 17.01
C PRO A 362 5.67 -6.46 15.80
N LEU A 363 6.94 -6.15 16.02
CA LEU A 363 7.88 -5.71 14.97
C LEU A 363 8.68 -6.92 14.45
N THR A 364 7.98 -7.98 14.07
CA THR A 364 8.61 -9.24 13.64
C THR A 364 9.56 -8.99 12.49
N ALA A 365 10.81 -9.46 12.67
CA ALA A 365 11.87 -9.28 11.69
C ALA A 365 11.65 -10.19 10.47
N TRP A 366 12.24 -9.77 9.37
CA TRP A 366 12.30 -10.50 8.13
C TRP A 366 13.03 -11.83 8.34
N LEU A 367 12.46 -12.86 7.74
CA LEU A 367 13.11 -14.14 7.52
C LEU A 367 12.94 -14.50 6.04
N PRO A 368 13.93 -15.17 5.42
CA PRO A 368 13.76 -15.73 4.09
C PRO A 368 12.48 -16.57 4.01
N ARG A 369 11.75 -16.41 2.91
CA ARG A 369 10.52 -17.16 2.62
C ARG A 369 10.86 -18.24 1.57
N PRO A 370 11.05 -19.52 1.95
CA PRO A 370 11.56 -20.54 1.04
C PRO A 370 10.72 -20.76 -0.22
N GLU A 371 9.41 -20.58 -0.09
CA GLU A 371 8.45 -20.74 -1.19
C GLU A 371 8.21 -19.48 -2.01
N ALA A 372 8.91 -18.37 -1.70
CA ALA A 372 8.75 -17.13 -2.44
C ALA A 372 9.30 -17.25 -3.88
N TYR A 373 8.76 -16.39 -4.75
CA TYR A 373 9.02 -16.32 -6.18
C TYR A 373 8.81 -14.90 -6.72
#